data_AF-A0A0G0BFH0-F1
#
_entry.id   AF-A0A0G0BFH0-F1
#
_cell.length_a   1.000
_cell.length_b   1.000
_cell.length_c   1.000
_cell.angle_alpha   90.00
_cell.angle_beta   90.00
_cell.angle_gamma   90.00
#
_symmetry.space_group_name_H-M   'P 1'
#
loop_
_entity.id
_entity.type
_entity.pdbx_description
1 polymer ?
#
loop_
_entity_poly.entity_id
_entity_poly.type
_entity_poly.pdbx_seq_one_letter_code
_entity_poly.pdbx_strand_id
1 'polypeptide(L)'
;MKLLKNIFIIFLMIFLFLSLVKNIVNYRSKFQFYEDIKQAFEKENKTNIELKTEIVKKKSRTEIERTIRNKLNLLKENEVALIIPPSKITPVPPTPTPLPNYLQWFKLFVK
;
A
#
# COMPACT_ATOMS: atom_id res chain seq x y z
N MET A 1 47.78 -37.90 15.29
CA MET A 1 46.42 -38.41 15.59
C MET A 1 45.51 -37.40 16.28
N LYS A 2 45.94 -36.68 17.35
CA LYS A 2 45.08 -35.67 18.04
C LYS A 2 44.59 -34.53 17.13
N LEU A 3 45.46 -33.96 16.30
CA LEU A 3 45.08 -32.88 15.36
C LEU A 3 44.02 -33.33 14.33
N LEU A 4 44.21 -34.52 13.72
CA LEU A 4 43.24 -35.10 12.80
C LEU A 4 41.88 -35.36 13.46
N LYS A 5 41.90 -35.86 14.71
CA LYS A 5 40.67 -36.10 15.50
C LYS A 5 39.93 -34.80 15.81
N ASN A 6 40.65 -33.74 16.16
CA ASN A 6 40.04 -32.41 16.38
C ASN A 6 39.44 -31.82 15.10
N ILE A 7 40.14 -31.94 13.96
CA ILE A 7 39.63 -31.48 12.66
C ILE A 7 38.35 -32.21 12.29
N PHE A 8 38.31 -33.53 12.48
CA PHE A 8 37.11 -34.33 12.23
C PHE A 8 35.94 -33.93 13.14
N ILE A 9 36.19 -33.69 14.43
CA ILE A 9 35.15 -33.23 15.37
C ILE A 9 34.60 -31.86 14.96
N ILE A 10 35.47 -30.92 14.56
CA ILE A 10 35.05 -29.60 14.08
C ILE A 10 34.21 -29.73 12.80
N PHE A 11 34.64 -30.56 11.85
CA PHE A 11 33.89 -30.82 10.63
C PHE A 11 32.51 -31.41 10.94
N LEU A 12 32.43 -32.39 11.84
CA LEU A 12 31.18 -33.00 12.26
C LEU A 12 30.25 -31.97 12.94
N MET A 13 30.79 -31.09 13.77
CA MET A 13 30.06 -29.99 14.41
C MET A 13 29.46 -29.04 13.37
N ILE A 14 30.27 -28.60 12.40
CA ILE A 14 29.82 -27.69 11.32
C ILE A 14 28.75 -28.37 10.47
N PHE A 15 28.93 -29.65 10.12
CA PHE A 15 27.97 -30.42 9.35
C PHE A 15 26.61 -30.52 10.05
N LEU A 16 26.60 -30.83 11.35
CA LEU A 16 25.39 -30.88 12.16
C LEU A 16 24.73 -29.49 12.26
N PHE A 17 25.53 -28.43 12.43
CA PHE A 17 25.02 -27.06 12.50
C PHE A 17 24.33 -26.63 11.20
N LEU A 18 24.96 -26.89 10.06
CA LEU A 18 24.38 -26.61 8.73
C LEU A 18 23.04 -27.35 8.51
N SER A 19 22.96 -28.60 8.96
CA SER A 19 21.73 -29.40 8.86
C SER A 19 20.58 -28.81 9.67
N LEU A 20 20.87 -28.36 10.89
CA LEU A 20 19.89 -27.73 11.79
C LEU A 20 19.41 -26.37 11.26
N VAL A 21 20.33 -25.54 10.76
CA VAL A 21 20.00 -24.23 10.18
C VAL A 21 19.06 -24.39 8.98
N LYS A 22 19.30 -25.37 8.11
CA LYS A 22 18.40 -25.62 6.97
C LYS A 22 16.99 -25.97 7.40
N ASN A 23 16.85 -26.79 8.45
CA ASN A 23 15.53 -27.13 9.01
C ASN A 23 14.83 -25.92 9.62
N ILE A 24 15.54 -25.07 10.37
CA ILE A 24 14.93 -23.89 10.99
C ILE A 24 14.46 -22.87 9.95
N VAL A 25 15.27 -22.66 8.90
CA VAL A 25 14.93 -21.74 7.80
C VAL A 25 13.70 -22.26 7.03
N ASN A 26 13.65 -23.56 6.74
CA ASN A 26 12.51 -24.17 6.08
C ASN A 26 11.23 -24.13 6.92
N TYR A 27 11.33 -24.28 8.24
CA TYR A 27 10.18 -24.14 9.12
C TYR A 27 9.65 -22.71 9.11
N ARG A 28 10.55 -21.73 9.22
CA ARG A 28 10.19 -20.30 9.19
C ARG A 28 9.53 -19.91 7.88
N SER A 29 10.03 -20.37 6.74
CA SER A 29 9.44 -20.04 5.44
C SER A 29 8.03 -20.65 5.27
N LYS A 30 7.82 -21.88 5.74
CA LYS A 30 6.49 -22.51 5.73
C LYS A 30 5.51 -21.80 6.65
N PHE A 31 5.97 -21.34 7.81
CA PHE A 31 5.15 -20.58 8.74
C PHE A 31 4.76 -19.22 8.15
N GLN A 32 5.71 -18.50 7.56
CA GLN A 32 5.42 -17.23 6.86
C GLN A 32 4.42 -17.43 5.73
N PHE A 33 4.62 -18.46 4.89
CA PHE A 33 3.68 -18.80 3.83
C PHE A 33 2.26 -19.06 4.37
N TYR A 34 2.13 -19.78 5.48
CA TYR A 34 0.84 -20.02 6.11
C TYR A 34 0.16 -18.72 6.55
N GLU A 35 0.89 -17.84 7.23
CA GLU A 35 0.34 -16.55 7.70
C GLU A 35 -0.05 -15.64 6.53
N ASP A 36 0.75 -15.59 5.47
CA ASP A 36 0.45 -14.79 4.27
C ASP A 36 -0.86 -15.25 3.61
N ILE A 37 -1.03 -16.58 3.46
CA ILE A 37 -2.24 -17.17 2.88
C ILE A 37 -3.45 -16.94 3.79
N LYS A 38 -3.29 -17.10 5.10
CA LYS A 38 -4.35 -16.85 6.07
C LYS A 38 -4.80 -15.38 6.02
N GLN A 39 -3.86 -14.44 6.00
CA GLN A 39 -4.16 -13.02 5.93
C GLN A 39 -4.86 -12.66 4.60
N ALA A 40 -4.41 -13.22 3.48
CA ALA A 40 -5.06 -13.04 2.19
C ALA A 40 -6.50 -13.57 2.20
N PHE A 41 -6.72 -14.76 2.78
CA PHE A 41 -8.05 -15.34 2.92
C PHE A 41 -8.97 -14.49 3.80
N GLU A 42 -8.50 -14.03 4.96
CA GLU A 42 -9.29 -13.17 5.84
C GLU A 42 -9.66 -11.84 5.18
N LYS A 43 -8.72 -11.25 4.41
CA LYS A 43 -8.97 -10.04 3.64
C LYS A 43 -10.07 -10.26 2.59
N GLU A 44 -9.96 -11.32 1.79
CA GLU A 44 -10.97 -11.63 0.76
C GLU A 44 -12.33 -12.01 1.36
N ASN A 45 -12.34 -12.66 2.52
CA ASN A 45 -13.59 -12.95 3.22
C ASN A 45 -14.27 -11.66 3.70
N LYS A 46 -13.49 -10.72 4.24
CA LYS A 46 -14.00 -9.41 4.67
C LYS A 46 -14.55 -8.62 3.49
N THR A 47 -13.82 -8.52 2.37
CA THR A 47 -14.31 -7.82 1.16
C THR A 47 -15.59 -8.48 0.63
N ASN A 48 -15.68 -9.81 0.64
CA ASN A 48 -16.88 -10.53 0.22
C ASN A 48 -18.11 -10.16 1.09
N ILE A 49 -17.94 -10.13 2.41
CA ILE A 49 -19.00 -9.74 3.35
C ILE A 49 -19.41 -8.28 3.14
N GLU A 50 -18.44 -7.37 2.98
CA GLU A 50 -18.68 -5.95 2.71
C GLU A 50 -19.48 -5.76 1.42
N LEU A 51 -19.07 -6.42 0.33
CA LEU A 51 -19.75 -6.35 -0.97
C LEU A 51 -21.17 -6.91 -0.90
N LYS A 52 -21.37 -8.05 -0.24
CA LYS A 52 -22.71 -8.62 -0.02
C LYS A 52 -23.60 -7.66 0.75
N THR A 53 -23.06 -7.03 1.80
CA THR A 53 -23.77 -6.03 2.60
C THR A 53 -24.13 -4.80 1.75
N GLU A 54 -23.19 -4.34 0.93
CA GLU A 54 -23.41 -3.21 0.03
C GLU A 54 -24.50 -3.50 -1.02
N ILE A 55 -24.54 -4.70 -1.58
CA ILE A 55 -25.61 -5.14 -2.49
C ILE A 55 -26.97 -5.05 -1.82
N VAL A 56 -27.10 -5.59 -0.60
CA VAL A 56 -28.36 -5.53 0.16
C VAL A 56 -28.74 -4.09 0.46
N LYS A 57 -27.78 -3.26 0.90
CA LYS A 57 -27.98 -1.83 1.16
C LYS A 57 -28.48 -1.11 -0.09
N LYS A 58 -27.81 -1.25 -1.23
CA LYS A 58 -28.17 -0.62 -2.51
C LYS A 58 -29.53 -1.09 -3.04
N LYS A 59 -29.93 -2.33 -2.77
CA LYS A 59 -31.25 -2.86 -3.15
C LYS A 59 -32.39 -2.30 -2.27
N SER A 60 -32.09 -1.73 -1.11
CA SER A 60 -33.12 -1.15 -0.25
C SER A 60 -33.82 0.03 -0.91
N ARG A 61 -35.15 0.13 -0.74
CA ARG A 61 -35.96 1.19 -1.35
C ARG A 61 -35.49 2.58 -0.94
N THR A 62 -35.06 2.73 0.31
CA THR A 62 -34.55 4.00 0.87
C THR A 62 -33.28 4.46 0.17
N GLU A 63 -32.36 3.56 -0.14
CA GLU A 63 -31.12 3.91 -0.85
C GLU A 63 -31.37 4.21 -2.33
N ILE A 64 -32.30 3.48 -2.95
CA ILE A 64 -32.75 3.76 -4.33
C ILE A 64 -33.38 5.16 -4.40
N GLU A 65 -34.34 5.45 -3.52
CA GLU A 65 -34.97 6.77 -3.42
C GLU A 65 -33.91 7.86 -3.21
N ARG A 66 -33.02 7.69 -2.22
CA ARG A 66 -31.94 8.64 -1.94
C ARG A 66 -31.05 8.86 -3.16
N THR A 67 -30.71 7.79 -3.89
CA THR A 67 -29.88 7.87 -5.10
C THR A 67 -30.58 8.64 -6.23
N ILE A 68 -31.85 8.35 -6.47
CA ILE A 68 -32.66 9.07 -7.48
C ILE A 68 -32.78 10.54 -7.08
N ARG A 69 -33.13 10.80 -5.83
CA ARG A 69 -33.32 12.14 -5.27
C ARG A 69 -32.04 12.98 -5.38
N ASN A 70 -30.88 12.41 -5.04
CA ASN A 70 -29.58 13.07 -5.18
C ASN A 70 -29.22 13.35 -6.65
N LYS A 71 -29.50 12.41 -7.58
CA LYS A 71 -29.28 12.63 -9.02
C LYS A 71 -30.13 13.77 -9.58
N LEU A 72 -31.31 13.98 -9.00
CA LEU A 72 -32.23 15.05 -9.38
C LEU A 72 -31.98 16.35 -8.58
N ASN A 73 -30.94 16.39 -7.73
CA ASN A 73 -30.67 17.51 -6.81
C ASN A 73 -31.88 17.92 -5.95
N LEU A 74 -32.72 16.96 -5.58
CA LEU A 74 -33.88 17.18 -4.72
C LEU A 74 -33.46 17.02 -3.25
N LEU A 75 -33.85 17.94 -2.38
CA LEU A 75 -33.57 17.87 -0.95
C LEU A 75 -34.71 17.20 -0.19
N LYS A 76 -34.37 16.43 0.84
CA LYS A 76 -35.35 15.95 1.82
C LYS A 76 -35.48 16.97 2.95
N GLU A 77 -36.62 16.97 3.64
CA GLU A 77 -36.81 17.76 4.84
C GLU A 77 -35.66 17.51 5.84
N ASN A 78 -35.07 18.60 6.35
CA ASN A 78 -33.90 18.62 7.24
C ASN A 78 -32.53 18.27 6.61
N GLU A 79 -32.40 18.27 5.28
CA GLU A 79 -31.10 18.16 4.61
C GLU A 79 -30.55 19.53 4.19
N VAL A 80 -29.22 19.66 4.20
CA VAL A 80 -28.50 20.90 3.82
C VAL A 80 -27.79 20.70 2.49
N ALA A 81 -28.04 21.57 1.51
CA ALA A 81 -27.29 21.61 0.25
C ALA A 81 -26.00 22.41 0.41
N LEU A 82 -24.86 21.77 0.12
CA LEU A 82 -23.56 22.44 0.03
C LEU A 82 -23.30 22.84 -1.42
N ILE A 83 -23.37 24.14 -1.71
CA ILE A 83 -23.07 24.69 -3.04
C ILE A 83 -21.65 25.27 -2.99
N ILE A 84 -20.70 24.59 -3.66
CA ILE A 84 -19.31 25.03 -3.74
C ILE A 84 -19.14 25.80 -5.06
N PRO A 85 -18.81 27.11 -5.04
CA PRO A 85 -18.53 27.84 -6.25
C PRO A 85 -17.26 27.29 -6.93
N PRO A 86 -17.17 27.32 -8.27
CA PRO A 86 -15.98 26.88 -8.96
C PRO A 86 -14.78 27.72 -8.50
N SER A 87 -13.68 27.04 -8.12
CA SER A 87 -12.43 27.72 -7.79
C SER A 87 -11.95 28.45 -9.05
N LYS A 88 -11.81 29.78 -8.97
CA LYS A 88 -11.10 30.56 -9.99
C LYS A 88 -9.62 30.18 -9.89
N ILE A 89 -9.20 29.17 -10.65
CA ILE A 89 -7.78 28.86 -10.81
C ILE A 89 -7.23 29.97 -11.69
N THR A 90 -6.73 31.03 -11.06
CA THR A 90 -5.95 32.05 -11.77
C THR A 90 -4.66 31.36 -12.20
N PRO A 91 -4.37 31.22 -13.51
CA PRO A 91 -3.12 30.63 -13.95
C PRO A 91 -1.98 31.52 -13.47
N VAL A 92 -1.20 31.01 -12.52
CA VAL A 92 0.06 31.65 -12.12
C VAL A 92 1.02 31.43 -13.30
N PRO A 93 1.58 32.49 -13.91
CA PRO A 93 2.57 32.31 -14.96
C PRO A 93 3.75 31.51 -14.40
N PRO A 94 4.28 30.51 -15.13
CA PRO A 94 5.41 29.73 -14.64
C PRO A 94 6.58 30.69 -14.35
N THR A 95 7.03 30.71 -13.10
CA THR A 95 8.27 31.40 -12.76
C THR A 95 9.40 30.71 -13.53
N PRO A 96 10.19 31.42 -14.34
CA PRO A 96 11.26 30.79 -15.09
C PRO A 96 12.23 30.14 -14.11
N THR A 97 12.53 28.85 -14.34
CA THR A 97 13.53 28.13 -13.56
C THR A 97 14.84 28.91 -13.59
N PRO A 98 15.40 29.29 -12.43
CA PRO A 98 16.64 30.04 -12.41
C PRO A 98 17.75 29.18 -13.05
N LEU A 99 18.57 29.83 -13.89
CA LEU A 99 19.75 29.19 -14.46
C LEU A 99 20.66 28.68 -13.33
N PRO A 100 21.29 27.51 -13.47
CA PRO A 100 22.32 27.06 -12.54
C PRO A 100 23.39 28.13 -12.28
N ASN A 101 23.86 28.24 -11.03
CA ASN A 101 24.77 29.32 -10.59
C ASN A 101 25.99 29.49 -11.52
N TYR A 102 26.58 28.41 -12.02
CA TYR A 102 27.74 28.48 -12.90
C TYR A 102 27.44 29.17 -14.25
N LEU A 103 26.22 29.01 -14.79
CA LEU A 103 25.77 29.70 -16.01
C LEU A 103 25.44 31.17 -15.75
N GLN A 104 24.95 31.49 -14.56
CA GLN A 104 24.73 32.88 -14.15
C GLN A 104 26.06 33.64 -14.08
N TRP A 105 27.08 33.03 -13.46
CA TRP A 105 28.42 33.62 -13.38
C TRP A 105 29.07 33.76 -14.76
N PHE A 106 28.96 32.76 -15.64
CA PHE A 106 29.49 32.86 -17.00
C PHE A 106 28.85 34.02 -17.78
N LYS A 107 27.52 34.21 -17.65
CA LYS A 107 26.82 35.33 -18.27
C LYS A 107 27.17 36.69 -17.67
N LEU A 108 27.61 36.76 -16.42
CA LEU A 108 28.03 38.01 -15.78
C LEU A 108 29.46 38.41 -16.16
N PHE A 109 30.34 37.43 -16.40
CA PHE A 109 31.77 37.69 -16.55
C PHE A 109 32.31 37.48 -17.96
N VAL A 110 31.61 36.78 -18.85
CA VAL A 110 32.14 36.39 -20.17
C VAL A 110 31.28 36.87 -21.34
N LYS A 111 29.97 37.11 -21.13
CA LYS A 111 29.05 37.64 -22.15
C LYS A 111 28.58 39.04 -21.77
#